data_AF-A0A228PZP9-F1
#
_entry.id   AF-A0A228PZP9-F1
#
_cell.length_a   1.000
_cell.length_b   1.000
_cell.length_c   1.000
_cell.angle_alpha   90.00
_cell.angle_beta   90.00
_cell.angle_gamma   90.00
#
_symmetry.space_group_name_H-M   'P 1'
#
loop_
_entity.id
_entity.type
_entity.pdbx_description
1 polymer ?
#
loop_
_entity_poly.entity_id
_entity_poly.type
_entity_poly.pdbx_seq_one_letter_code
_entity_poly.pdbx_strand_id
1 'polypeptide(L)'
;MQALKTGAQKSTRDEGTALTARMPSPDEILARFRPGFIYEPYDMARKFGVRPRMVSPILESMAGAGQLEVAAVKRGKRLYRGYALLGTVDDGAEEVKASTTSIAARPIGPNLKSTLAGYDREMRSRMALCIMVRQALNRK
;
A
#
# COMPACT_ATOMS: atom_id res chain seq x y z
N MET A 1 -2.04 -49.05 -35.12
CA MET A 1 -0.92 -48.10 -35.17
C MET A 1 -1.07 -47.14 -34.00
N GLN A 2 -0.29 -47.31 -32.93
CA GLN A 2 -0.27 -46.39 -31.78
C GLN A 2 1.02 -45.58 -31.85
N ALA A 3 0.91 -44.26 -31.86
CA ALA A 3 2.05 -43.34 -31.88
C ALA A 3 2.41 -42.88 -30.47
N LEU A 4 3.72 -42.85 -30.24
CA LEU A 4 4.45 -42.64 -29.01
C LEU A 4 4.75 -41.15 -28.72
N LYS A 5 4.92 -40.85 -27.42
CA LYS A 5 5.81 -39.83 -26.79
C LYS A 5 5.51 -38.35 -27.09
N THR A 6 5.34 -37.49 -26.10
CA THR A 6 6.41 -36.85 -25.29
C THR A 6 5.68 -35.94 -24.27
N GLY A 7 5.99 -35.85 -22.99
CA GLY A 7 7.30 -35.58 -22.41
C GLY A 7 7.49 -34.08 -22.19
N ALA A 8 6.91 -33.51 -21.12
CA ALA A 8 7.27 -32.19 -20.62
C ALA A 8 7.18 -32.17 -19.09
N GLN A 9 8.24 -32.66 -18.45
CA GLN A 9 8.57 -32.36 -17.07
C GLN A 9 8.81 -30.85 -16.94
N LYS A 10 8.19 -30.19 -15.95
CA LYS A 10 8.72 -28.93 -15.44
C LYS A 10 8.54 -28.83 -13.94
N SER A 11 9.63 -29.19 -13.27
CA SER A 11 10.15 -28.54 -12.07
C SER A 11 9.20 -28.48 -10.88
N THR A 12 9.25 -29.56 -10.11
CA THR A 12 9.40 -29.48 -8.66
C THR A 12 10.34 -28.33 -8.31
N ARG A 13 9.80 -27.25 -7.74
CA ARG A 13 10.58 -26.29 -6.94
C ARG A 13 10.46 -26.74 -5.50
N ASP A 14 11.50 -27.45 -5.09
CA ASP A 14 12.14 -27.39 -3.78
C ASP A 14 11.19 -27.44 -2.58
N GLU A 15 10.95 -28.67 -2.16
CA GLU A 15 10.95 -29.01 -0.74
C GLU A 15 12.19 -28.42 -0.08
N GLY A 16 12.00 -27.40 0.74
CA GLY A 16 13.11 -26.62 1.26
C GLY A 16 12.76 -25.89 2.54
N THR A 17 12.14 -26.61 3.48
CA THR A 17 12.27 -26.53 4.95
C THR A 17 10.93 -26.91 5.60
N ALA A 18 10.87 -28.16 6.08
CA ALA A 18 10.03 -28.48 7.22
C ALA A 18 10.58 -27.68 8.42
N LEU A 19 10.21 -26.39 8.51
CA LEU A 19 10.45 -25.57 9.68
C LEU A 19 9.65 -26.23 10.81
N THR A 20 10.37 -26.67 11.83
CA THR A 20 9.79 -26.91 13.16
C THR A 20 8.76 -25.82 13.41
N ALA A 21 7.51 -26.20 13.70
CA ALA A 21 6.40 -25.27 13.92
C ALA A 21 6.60 -24.51 15.24
N ARG A 22 7.70 -23.77 15.32
CA ARG A 22 8.03 -22.86 16.41
C ARG A 22 7.16 -21.64 16.21
N MET A 23 6.51 -21.24 17.30
CA MET A 23 5.70 -20.02 17.31
C MET A 23 6.61 -18.83 16.98
N PRO A 24 6.30 -18.04 15.93
CA PRO A 24 7.14 -16.93 15.53
C PRO A 24 7.15 -15.86 16.62
N SER A 25 8.33 -15.35 16.94
CA SER A 25 8.48 -14.24 17.89
C SER A 25 7.93 -12.94 17.30
N PRO A 26 7.37 -12.01 18.09
CA PRO A 26 6.96 -10.68 17.61
C PRO A 26 8.05 -9.94 16.83
N ASP A 27 9.31 -10.05 17.27
CA ASP A 27 10.45 -9.39 16.61
C ASP A 27 10.76 -10.01 15.24
N GLU A 28 10.61 -11.33 15.10
CA GLU A 28 10.77 -12.04 13.83
C GLU A 28 9.67 -11.66 12.84
N ILE A 29 8.46 -11.45 13.36
CA ILE A 29 7.32 -10.96 12.58
C ILE A 29 7.63 -9.56 12.05
N LEU A 30 8.06 -8.63 12.91
CA LEU A 30 8.44 -7.26 12.51
C LEU A 30 9.56 -7.25 11.46
N ALA A 31 10.59 -8.09 11.62
CA ALA A 31 11.69 -8.19 10.66
C ALA A 31 11.23 -8.60 9.25
N ARG A 32 10.05 -9.23 9.12
CA ARG A 32 9.46 -9.63 7.83
C ARG A 32 8.50 -8.61 7.24
N PHE A 33 8.10 -7.59 8.01
CA PHE A 33 7.35 -6.47 7.46
C PHE A 33 8.25 -5.65 6.55
N ARG A 34 7.67 -5.17 5.45
CA ARG A 34 8.31 -4.19 4.57
C ARG A 34 7.52 -2.90 4.68
N PRO A 35 8.20 -1.74 4.76
CA PRO A 35 7.51 -0.45 4.75
C PRO A 35 6.69 -0.32 3.46
N GLY A 36 5.46 0.18 3.57
CA GLY A 36 4.55 0.37 2.43
C GLY A 36 3.76 -0.86 2.00
N PHE A 37 3.92 -2.00 2.67
CA PHE A 37 3.15 -3.22 2.38
C PHE A 37 2.19 -3.55 3.51
N ILE A 38 0.94 -3.84 3.13
CA ILE A 38 -0.09 -4.36 4.03
C ILE A 38 -0.08 -5.88 3.95
N TYR A 39 -0.06 -6.52 5.12
CA TYR A 39 -0.05 -7.98 5.24
C TYR A 39 -1.31 -8.48 5.92
N GLU A 40 -1.98 -9.44 5.28
CA GLU A 40 -3.06 -10.18 5.91
C GLU A 40 -2.49 -11.26 6.86
N PRO A 41 -3.23 -11.66 7.90
CA PRO A 41 -2.82 -12.75 8.80
C PRO A 41 -2.51 -14.05 8.05
N TYR A 42 -3.23 -14.33 6.97
CA TYR A 42 -3.01 -15.51 6.15
C TYR A 42 -1.66 -15.45 5.41
N ASP A 43 -1.33 -14.29 4.83
CA ASP A 43 -0.07 -14.11 4.11
C ASP A 43 1.14 -14.21 5.05
N MET A 44 1.03 -13.67 6.28
CA MET A 44 2.07 -13.86 7.29
C MET A 44 2.16 -15.32 7.75
N ALA A 45 1.04 -15.98 8.00
CA ALA A 45 1.03 -17.38 8.38
C ALA A 45 1.70 -18.27 7.33
N ARG A 46 1.49 -17.98 6.04
CA ARG A 46 2.16 -18.67 4.93
C ARG A 46 3.67 -18.45 4.92
N LYS A 47 4.15 -17.24 5.23
CA LYS A 47 5.59 -16.94 5.31
C LYS A 47 6.30 -17.68 6.44
N PHE A 48 5.60 -17.92 7.54
CA PHE A 48 6.14 -18.61 8.72
C PHE A 48 5.80 -20.11 8.77
N GLY A 49 5.03 -20.63 7.81
CA GLY A 49 4.62 -22.04 7.77
C GLY A 49 3.67 -22.45 8.92
N VAL A 50 2.98 -21.49 9.52
CA VAL A 50 2.10 -21.71 10.69
C VAL A 50 0.62 -21.54 10.33
N ARG A 51 -0.27 -21.96 11.24
CA ARG A 51 -1.72 -21.77 11.06
C ARG A 51 -2.08 -20.30 11.28
N PRO A 52 -2.97 -19.70 10.45
CA PRO A 52 -3.40 -18.31 10.62
C PRO A 52 -3.93 -17.97 12.01
N ARG A 53 -4.67 -18.90 12.63
CA ARG A 53 -5.21 -18.76 13.99
C ARG A 53 -4.15 -18.52 15.07
N MET A 54 -2.90 -18.95 14.84
CA MET A 54 -1.80 -18.74 15.78
C MET A 54 -1.16 -17.36 15.63
N VAL A 55 -1.21 -16.79 14.42
CA VAL A 55 -0.56 -15.52 14.08
C VAL A 55 -1.49 -14.33 14.33
N SER A 56 -2.79 -14.50 14.10
CA SER A 56 -3.81 -13.48 14.37
C SER A 56 -3.69 -12.83 15.76
N PRO A 57 -3.64 -13.57 16.89
CA PRO A 57 -3.57 -12.94 18.21
C PRO A 57 -2.26 -12.17 18.44
N ILE A 58 -1.14 -12.62 17.83
CA ILE A 58 0.15 -11.93 17.95
C ILE A 58 0.11 -10.59 17.19
N LEU A 59 -0.46 -10.60 15.97
CA LEU A 59 -0.63 -9.36 15.21
C LEU A 59 -1.59 -8.38 15.90
N GLU A 60 -2.64 -8.88 16.55
CA GLU A 60 -3.55 -8.07 17.36
C GLU A 60 -2.87 -7.47 18.58
N SER A 61 -2.05 -8.25 19.31
CA SER A 61 -1.33 -7.73 20.47
C SER A 61 -0.29 -6.67 20.06
N MET A 62 0.39 -6.88 18.93
CA MET A 62 1.35 -5.91 18.37
C MET A 62 0.68 -4.62 17.87
N ALA A 63 -0.51 -4.73 17.28
CA ALA A 63 -1.32 -3.58 16.91
C ALA A 63 -1.80 -2.81 18.16
N GLY A 64 -2.22 -3.54 19.21
CA GLY A 64 -2.57 -2.93 20.50
C GLY A 64 -1.38 -2.23 21.19
N ALA A 65 -0.17 -2.72 20.97
CA ALA A 65 1.07 -2.11 21.45
C ALA A 65 1.54 -0.92 20.59
N GLY A 66 0.85 -0.58 19.50
CA GLY A 66 1.21 0.53 18.60
C GLY A 66 2.41 0.26 17.70
N GLN A 67 2.87 -0.99 17.60
CA GLN A 67 3.97 -1.37 16.70
C GLN A 67 3.50 -1.55 15.24
N LEU A 68 2.22 -1.88 15.05
CA LEU A 68 1.59 -2.09 13.76
C LEU A 68 0.31 -1.25 13.66
N GLU A 69 0.03 -0.75 12.46
CA GLU A 69 -1.24 -0.14 12.11
C GLU A 69 -2.20 -1.19 11.57
N VAL A 70 -3.49 -1.06 11.93
CA VAL A 70 -4.56 -1.89 11.41
C VAL A 70 -5.12 -1.21 10.16
N ALA A 71 -4.97 -1.86 9.01
CA ALA A 71 -5.49 -1.38 7.73
C ALA A 71 -6.59 -2.31 7.21
N ALA A 72 -7.50 -1.78 6.39
CA ALA A 72 -8.49 -2.59 5.69
C ALA A 72 -8.00 -2.92 4.28
N VAL A 73 -7.88 -4.20 3.95
CA VAL A 73 -7.49 -4.68 2.61
C VAL A 73 -8.75 -5.11 1.87
N LYS A 74 -8.98 -4.55 0.69
CA LYS A 74 -10.11 -4.93 -0.16
C LYS A 74 -9.69 -6.03 -1.14
N ARG A 75 -10.25 -7.24 -0.98
CA ARG A 75 -10.16 -8.30 -1.99
C ARG A 75 -11.53 -8.52 -2.63
N GLY A 76 -11.67 -8.02 -3.85
CA GLY A 76 -12.93 -8.06 -4.59
C GLY A 76 -14.03 -7.26 -3.88
N LYS A 77 -15.12 -7.92 -3.49
CA LYS A 77 -16.24 -7.31 -2.75
C LYS A 77 -16.09 -7.37 -1.23
N ARG A 78 -15.06 -8.04 -0.71
CA ARG A 78 -14.88 -8.28 0.73
C ARG A 78 -13.74 -7.41 1.28
N LEU A 79 -13.94 -6.91 2.48
CA LEU A 79 -12.93 -6.21 3.27
C LEU A 79 -12.32 -7.19 4.27
N TYR A 80 -11.00 -7.23 4.32
CA TYR A 80 -10.20 -8.05 5.20
C TYR A 80 -9.37 -7.16 6.11
N ARG A 81 -9.04 -7.68 7.29
CA ARG A 81 -8.16 -6.98 8.23
C ARG A 81 -6.70 -7.25 7.85
N GLY A 82 -5.97 -6.21 7.55
CA GLY A 82 -4.53 -6.22 7.29
C GLY A 82 -3.77 -5.45 8.35
N TYR A 83 -2.46 -5.67 8.37
CA TYR A 83 -1.53 -5.01 9.29
C TYR A 83 -0.39 -4.41 8.47
N ALA A 84 0.11 -3.26 8.88
CA ALA A 84 1.24 -2.58 8.24
C ALA A 84 2.14 -1.93 9.30
N LEU A 85 3.35 -1.57 8.88
CA LEU A 85 4.27 -0.84 9.76
C LEU A 85 3.74 0.59 9.98
N LEU A 86 3.86 1.08 11.21
CA LEU A 86 3.42 2.43 11.60
C LEU A 86 4.01 3.51 10.69
N GLY A 87 3.18 4.43 10.20
CA GLY A 87 3.61 5.55 9.37
C GLY A 87 4.07 5.19 7.95
N THR A 88 3.77 3.97 7.47
CA THR A 88 4.12 3.53 6.12
C THR A 88 2.92 3.24 5.23
N VAL A 89 1.71 3.32 5.77
CA VAL A 89 0.48 3.28 4.99
C VAL A 89 0.23 4.68 4.46
N ASP A 90 0.84 5.01 3.32
CA ASP A 90 0.23 6.01 2.44
C ASP A 90 -1.15 5.44 2.06
N ASP A 91 -2.22 6.23 2.23
CA ASP A 91 -3.64 5.93 2.00
C ASP A 91 -3.99 5.60 0.52
N GLY A 92 -3.13 4.89 -0.19
CA GLY A 92 -3.21 4.65 -1.63
C GLY A 92 -2.57 3.35 -2.08
N ALA A 93 -2.80 2.25 -1.35
CA ALA A 93 -2.44 0.90 -1.81
C ALA A 93 -3.31 0.45 -3.01
N GLU A 94 -3.14 1.09 -4.17
CA GLU A 94 -3.27 0.38 -5.44
C GLU A 94 -2.09 -0.58 -5.57
N GLU A 95 -2.38 -1.82 -5.97
CA GLU A 95 -1.41 -2.89 -6.15
C GLU A 95 -0.23 -2.47 -7.06
N VAL A 96 0.92 -2.13 -6.48
CA VAL A 96 2.17 -2.03 -7.24
C VAL A 96 2.70 -3.45 -7.48
N LYS A 97 2.15 -4.12 -8.49
CA LYS A 97 2.78 -5.29 -9.13
C LYS A 97 4.00 -4.80 -9.92
N ALA A 98 5.19 -5.20 -9.50
CA ALA A 98 6.43 -4.89 -10.21
C ALA A 98 6.51 -5.66 -11.55
N SER A 99 6.34 -4.88 -12.64
CA SER A 99 7.14 -4.81 -13.88
C SER A 99 7.20 -6.00 -14.87
N THR A 100 6.59 -5.81 -16.05
CA THR A 100 7.19 -5.96 -17.41
C THR A 100 6.15 -5.65 -18.51
N THR A 101 5.91 -4.38 -18.84
CA THR A 101 5.49 -3.90 -20.17
C THR A 101 5.46 -2.38 -20.12
N SER A 102 6.15 -1.73 -21.04
CA SER A 102 6.04 -0.28 -21.28
C SER A 102 4.59 0.05 -21.58
N ILE A 103 3.86 0.62 -20.62
CA ILE A 103 2.56 1.21 -20.89
C ILE A 103 2.88 2.61 -21.42
N ALA A 104 2.84 2.76 -22.74
CA ALA A 104 2.61 4.06 -23.36
C ALA A 104 1.19 4.52 -22.94
N ALA A 105 1.08 5.03 -21.72
CA ALA A 105 -0.15 5.61 -21.22
C ALA A 105 -0.45 6.85 -22.07
N ARG A 106 -1.71 7.00 -22.47
CA ARG A 106 -2.16 8.21 -23.16
C ARG A 106 -1.87 9.41 -22.26
N PRO A 107 -1.25 10.50 -22.74
CA PRO A 107 -1.03 11.67 -21.91
C PRO A 107 -2.38 12.14 -21.38
N ILE A 108 -2.55 12.08 -20.05
CA ILE A 108 -3.69 12.68 -19.38
C ILE A 108 -3.49 14.18 -19.55
N GLY A 109 -4.26 14.79 -20.44
CA GLY A 109 -4.23 16.23 -20.64
C GLY A 109 -4.55 16.95 -19.33
N PRO A 110 -3.94 18.11 -19.06
CA PRO A 110 -4.20 18.87 -17.85
C PRO A 110 -5.71 19.13 -17.72
N ASN A 111 -6.27 18.83 -16.55
CA ASN A 111 -7.67 19.07 -16.27
C ASN A 111 -7.91 20.58 -16.10
N LEU A 112 -8.15 21.28 -17.21
CA LEU A 112 -8.42 22.73 -17.23
C LEU A 112 -9.73 23.12 -16.51
N LYS A 113 -10.55 22.15 -16.09
CA LYS A 113 -11.81 22.36 -15.37
C LYS A 113 -11.67 22.19 -13.86
N SER A 114 -10.51 21.78 -13.34
CA SER A 114 -10.32 21.74 -11.89
C SER A 114 -10.25 23.17 -11.35
N THR A 115 -11.12 23.48 -10.39
CA THR A 115 -11.01 24.72 -9.60
C THR A 115 -9.61 24.75 -8.98
N LEU A 116 -8.78 25.72 -9.35
CA LEU A 116 -7.40 25.86 -8.87
C LEU A 116 -7.44 26.26 -7.39
N ALA A 117 -7.64 25.27 -6.52
CA ALA A 117 -7.78 25.47 -5.08
C ALA A 117 -6.54 26.20 -4.55
N GLY A 118 -6.74 27.40 -4.00
CA GLY A 118 -5.66 28.26 -3.48
C GLY A 118 -5.41 29.53 -4.30
N TYR A 119 -5.76 29.57 -5.59
CA TYR A 119 -5.56 30.76 -6.43
C TYR A 119 -6.50 31.91 -6.05
N ASP A 120 -7.69 31.57 -5.56
CA ASP A 120 -8.65 32.56 -5.05
C ASP A 120 -8.07 33.38 -3.88
N ARG A 121 -7.26 32.75 -3.02
CA ARG A 121 -6.61 33.42 -1.91
C ARG A 121 -5.59 34.43 -2.42
N GLU A 122 -4.78 34.04 -3.39
CA GLU A 122 -3.77 34.91 -4.00
C GLU A 122 -4.41 36.08 -4.76
N MET A 123 -5.48 35.81 -5.53
CA MET A 123 -6.23 36.84 -6.26
C MET A 123 -6.86 37.87 -5.32
N ARG A 124 -7.43 37.43 -4.19
CA ARG A 124 -7.94 38.33 -3.14
C ARG A 124 -6.85 39.19 -2.53
N SER A 125 -5.68 38.60 -2.23
CA SER A 125 -4.53 39.36 -1.70
C SER A 125 -4.05 40.43 -2.67
N ARG A 126 -3.96 40.12 -3.97
CA ARG A 126 -3.57 41.09 -5.01
C ARG A 126 -4.60 42.20 -5.17
N MET A 127 -5.89 41.87 -5.19
CA MET A 127 -6.98 42.86 -5.27
C MET A 127 -6.97 43.81 -4.06
N ALA A 128 -6.81 43.27 -2.85
CA ALA A 128 -6.74 44.08 -1.63
C ALA A 128 -5.57 45.09 -1.69
N LEU A 129 -4.40 44.65 -2.16
CA LEU A 129 -3.23 45.51 -2.33
C LEU A 129 -3.49 46.64 -3.34
N CYS A 130 -4.09 46.32 -4.50
CA CYS A 130 -4.43 47.32 -5.51
C CYS A 130 -5.42 48.38 -4.98
N ILE A 131 -6.42 47.96 -4.20
CA ILE A 131 -7.39 48.88 -3.58
C ILE A 131 -6.67 49.80 -2.58
N MET A 132 -5.80 49.26 -1.73
CA MET A 132 -5.02 50.05 -0.77
C MET A 132 -4.14 51.09 -1.44
N VAL A 133 -3.39 50.71 -2.48
CA VAL A 133 -2.53 51.62 -3.23
C VAL A 133 -3.36 52.73 -3.89
N ARG A 134 -4.50 52.39 -4.50
CA ARG A 134 -5.41 53.38 -5.10
C ARG A 134 -5.95 54.37 -4.07
N GLN A 135 -6.34 53.89 -2.89
CA GLN A 135 -6.78 54.76 -1.81
C GLN A 135 -5.65 55.65 -1.26
N ALA A 136 -4.42 55.14 -1.18
CA ALA A 136 -3.27 55.91 -0.76
C ALA A 136 -2.89 57.01 -1.77
N LEU A 137 -3.04 56.73 -3.07
CA LEU A 137 -2.82 57.72 -4.15
C LEU A 137 -3.89 58.81 -4.16
N ASN A 138 -5.16 58.45 -3.92
CA ASN A 138 -6.27 59.41 -3.88
C ASN A 138 -6.34 60.26 -2.60
N ARG A 139 -5.46 60.03 -1.62
CA ARG A 139 -5.37 60.79 -0.36
C ARG A 139 -4.29 61.88 -0.37
N LYS A 140 -3.57 62.04 -1.49
CA LYS A 140 -2.67 63.17 -1.76
C LYS A 140 -3.38 64.17 -2.64
#